data_AF-A0A937P646-F1
#
_entry.id   AF-A0A937P646-F1
#
_cell.length_a   1.000
_cell.length_b   1.000
_cell.length_c   1.000
_cell.angle_alpha   90.00
_cell.angle_beta   90.00
_cell.angle_gamma   90.00
#
_symmetry.space_group_name_H-M   'P 1'
#
loop_
_entity.id
_entity.type
_entity.pdbx_description
1 polymer ?
#
loop_
_entity_poly.entity_id
_entity_poly.type
_entity_poly.pdbx_seq_one_letter_code
_entity_poly.pdbx_strand_id
1 'polypeptide(L)'
;MFILMVLLILHKAGHISFRDRLICEPDLAYSKTIGHVISNYLKILEKNEQESPETNVYVHSVLPTEDAIHYTRKNTDIQEINRQLEEIAKDKGLVYIDLYSAFVTPDNKLNLDYSIDGLHLNGAGYKLWVELIYSFL
;
A
#
# COMPACT_ATOMS: atom_id res chain seq x y z
N MET A 1 9.22 -9.58 -14.37
CA MET A 1 9.55 -8.88 -13.11
C MET A 1 8.20 -8.42 -12.55
N PHE A 2 7.57 -9.25 -11.71
CA PHE A 2 6.26 -8.97 -11.13
C PHE A 2 6.50 -8.21 -9.84
N ILE A 3 6.40 -6.88 -9.86
CA ILE A 3 6.58 -6.07 -8.65
C ILE A 3 5.20 -5.67 -8.14
N LEU A 4 4.55 -6.60 -7.44
CA LEU A 4 3.37 -6.27 -6.65
C LEU A 4 3.80 -5.42 -5.45
N MET A 5 3.15 -4.27 -5.27
CA MET A 5 3.39 -3.24 -4.26
C MET A 5 3.54 -3.81 -2.84
N VAL A 6 4.21 -3.08 -1.94
CA VAL A 6 4.83 -3.60 -0.68
C VAL A 6 4.26 -2.91 0.57
N LEU A 7 3.93 -3.65 1.63
CA LEU A 7 3.72 -3.14 3.01
C LEU A 7 5.09 -2.79 3.59
N LEU A 8 5.33 -1.53 3.96
CA LEU A 8 6.64 -1.12 4.46
C LEU A 8 6.80 -1.44 5.96
N ILE A 9 7.51 -2.51 6.28
CA ILE A 9 7.93 -2.87 7.65
C ILE A 9 9.42 -2.53 7.80
N LEU A 10 9.80 -1.68 8.75
CA LEU A 10 11.20 -1.28 8.95
C LEU A 10 11.77 -1.86 10.24
N HIS A 11 12.70 -2.79 10.10
CA HIS A 11 13.46 -3.30 11.24
C HIS A 11 14.49 -2.27 11.73
N LYS A 12 14.55 -2.09 13.05
CA LYS A 12 15.49 -1.20 13.71
C LYS A 12 16.92 -1.79 13.66
N ALA A 13 17.61 -1.61 12.53
CA ALA A 13 19.06 -1.88 12.39
C ALA A 13 19.71 -1.17 11.19
N GLY A 14 19.15 -0.07 10.68
CA GLY A 14 19.67 0.60 9.46
C GLY A 14 19.56 -0.25 8.18
N HIS A 15 18.85 -1.38 8.25
CA HIS A 15 18.55 -2.26 7.14
C HIS A 15 17.06 -2.18 6.83
N ILE A 16 16.73 -1.54 5.71
CA ILE A 16 15.39 -1.59 5.13
C ILE A 16 15.16 -3.04 4.70
N SER A 17 14.22 -3.72 5.36
CA SER A 17 13.80 -5.06 4.96
C SER A 17 12.40 -4.96 4.38
N PHE A 18 12.28 -5.04 3.06
CA PHE A 18 10.97 -5.13 2.41
C PHE A 18 10.40 -6.51 2.71
N ARG A 19 9.40 -6.58 3.61
CA ARG A 19 8.60 -7.80 3.77
C ARG A 19 7.46 -7.73 2.77
N ASP A 20 7.73 -8.26 1.59
CA ASP A 20 6.84 -8.24 0.43
C ASP A 20 5.61 -9.12 0.64
N ARG A 21 4.56 -8.52 1.20
CA ARG A 21 3.22 -9.08 1.10
C ARG A 21 2.18 -7.96 1.10
N LEU A 22 1.93 -7.35 -0.07
CA LEU A 22 0.58 -6.79 -0.26
C LEU A 22 -0.38 -7.95 -0.45
N ILE A 23 -1.34 -8.00 0.44
CA ILE A 23 -2.51 -8.85 0.31
C ILE A 23 -3.58 -8.14 -0.55
N CYS A 24 -3.60 -6.79 -0.57
CA CYS A 24 -4.70 -6.01 -1.13
C CYS A 24 -4.91 -6.17 -2.65
N GLU A 25 -3.89 -5.97 -3.49
CA GLU A 25 -4.09 -6.01 -4.94
C GLU A 25 -4.42 -7.40 -5.50
N PRO A 26 -3.80 -8.51 -5.03
CA PRO A 26 -4.26 -9.86 -5.34
C PRO A 26 -5.68 -10.11 -4.84
N ASP A 27 -6.00 -9.70 -3.61
CA ASP A 27 -7.31 -9.96 -3.02
C ASP A 27 -8.43 -9.27 -3.83
N LEU A 28 -8.23 -8.01 -4.23
CA LEU A 28 -9.15 -7.32 -5.14
C LEU A 28 -9.22 -8.01 -6.51
N ALA A 29 -8.09 -8.46 -7.05
CA ALA A 29 -8.07 -9.23 -8.30
C ALA A 29 -8.92 -10.51 -8.23
N TYR A 30 -8.91 -11.18 -7.09
CA TYR A 30 -9.68 -12.40 -6.80
C TYR A 30 -11.05 -12.10 -6.19
N SER A 31 -11.56 -10.86 -6.32
CA SER A 31 -12.89 -10.43 -5.88
C SER A 31 -13.14 -10.69 -4.39
N LYS A 32 -12.10 -10.59 -3.56
CA LYS A 32 -12.25 -10.60 -2.11
C LYS A 32 -12.91 -9.29 -1.66
N THR A 33 -13.69 -9.37 -0.59
CA THR A 33 -14.36 -8.19 -0.02
C THR A 33 -13.34 -7.28 0.67
N ILE A 34 -13.66 -5.99 0.76
CA ILE A 34 -12.89 -5.01 1.55
C ILE A 34 -12.66 -5.53 2.98
N GLY A 35 -13.69 -6.08 3.61
CA GLY A 35 -13.58 -6.66 4.97
C GLY A 35 -12.59 -7.82 5.06
N HIS A 36 -12.41 -8.61 3.99
CA HIS A 36 -11.38 -9.66 3.95
C HIS A 36 -9.97 -9.07 3.90
N VAL A 37 -9.76 -8.06 3.05
CA VAL A 37 -8.47 -7.34 2.94
C VAL A 37 -8.09 -6.76 4.30
N ILE A 38 -9.02 -6.07 4.95
CA ILE A 38 -8.80 -5.44 6.24
C ILE A 38 -8.55 -6.47 7.35
N SER A 39 -9.31 -7.57 7.38
CA SER A 39 -9.08 -8.66 8.33
C SER A 39 -7.68 -9.28 8.17
N ASN A 40 -7.22 -9.48 6.93
CA ASN A 40 -5.88 -9.98 6.68
C ASN A 40 -4.80 -8.98 7.07
N TYR A 41 -5.04 -7.68 6.84
CA TYR A 41 -4.13 -6.62 7.24
C TYR A 41 -3.92 -6.58 8.76
N LEU A 42 -5.02 -6.64 9.53
CA LEU A 42 -4.96 -6.70 11.00
C LEU A 42 -4.15 -7.91 11.50
N LYS A 43 -4.35 -9.08 10.91
CA LYS A 43 -3.56 -10.28 11.24
C LYS A 43 -2.06 -10.10 10.98
N ILE A 44 -1.68 -9.36 9.92
CA ILE A 44 -0.27 -9.06 9.66
C ILE A 44 0.29 -8.15 10.76
N LEU A 45 -0.43 -7.09 11.12
CA LEU A 45 -0.01 -6.18 12.18
C LEU A 45 0.15 -6.90 13.52
N GLU A 46 -0.84 -7.70 13.92
CA GLU A 46 -0.80 -8.50 15.14
C GLU A 46 0.39 -9.47 15.15
N LYS A 47 0.63 -10.14 14.02
CA LYS A 47 1.77 -11.05 13.89
C LYS A 47 3.10 -10.31 14.01
N ASN A 48 3.23 -9.14 13.40
CA ASN A 48 4.46 -8.34 13.50
C ASN A 48 4.70 -7.86 14.93
N GLU A 49 3.65 -7.40 15.62
CA GLU A 49 3.72 -6.98 17.02
C GLU A 49 4.17 -8.14 17.93
N GLN A 50 3.72 -9.36 17.67
CA GLN A 50 4.12 -10.56 18.43
C GLN A 50 5.53 -11.05 18.12
N GLU A 51 5.92 -11.11 16.84
CA GLU A 51 7.19 -11.69 16.41
C GLU A 51 8.35 -10.68 16.43
N SER A 52 8.06 -9.38 16.38
CA SER A 52 9.06 -8.32 16.27
C SER A 52 8.56 -7.00 16.87
N PRO A 53 8.33 -6.95 18.20
CA PRO A 53 7.75 -5.78 18.88
C PRO A 53 8.61 -4.51 18.80
N GLU A 54 9.91 -4.63 18.50
CA GLU A 54 10.82 -3.49 18.34
C GLU A 54 10.85 -2.91 16.91
N THR A 55 10.12 -3.52 15.98
CA THR A 55 10.06 -3.10 14.58
C THR A 55 9.16 -1.88 14.42
N ASN A 56 9.67 -0.85 13.75
CA ASN A 56 8.87 0.31 13.39
C ASN A 56 7.97 -0.06 12.20
N VAL A 57 6.66 0.05 12.38
CA VAL A 57 5.68 -0.25 11.34
C VAL A 57 5.10 1.05 10.80
N TYR A 58 5.09 1.16 9.48
CA TYR A 58 4.49 2.26 8.75
C TYR A 58 3.39 1.68 7.86
N VAL A 59 2.19 2.20 8.04
CA VAL A 59 1.06 1.91 7.15
C VAL A 59 1.14 2.91 6.01
N HIS A 60 1.01 2.47 4.77
CA HIS A 60 0.85 3.38 3.66
C HIS A 60 -0.42 3.05 2.89
N SER A 61 -0.96 4.05 2.21
CA SER A 61 -2.07 3.85 1.29
C SER A 61 -1.69 2.85 0.18
N VAL A 62 -2.65 2.05 -0.24
CA VAL A 62 -2.65 1.33 -1.52
C VAL A 62 -2.71 2.37 -2.65
N LEU A 63 -1.95 2.19 -3.73
CA LEU A 63 -1.93 3.13 -4.86
C LEU A 63 -3.20 3.00 -5.73
N PRO A 64 -3.56 4.02 -6.51
CA PRO A 64 -4.61 3.89 -7.51
C PRO A 64 -4.20 2.92 -8.63
N THR A 65 -5.19 2.47 -9.40
CA THR A 65 -5.00 1.74 -10.65
C THR A 65 -5.60 2.50 -11.84
N GLU A 66 -5.27 2.10 -13.07
CA GLU A 66 -6.10 2.40 -14.23
C GLU A 66 -7.26 1.40 -14.25
N ASP A 67 -8.34 1.73 -13.55
CA ASP A 67 -9.47 0.81 -13.32
C ASP A 67 -10.31 0.53 -14.58
N ALA A 68 -10.12 1.31 -15.66
CA ALA A 68 -10.64 0.97 -16.99
C ALA A 68 -9.94 -0.25 -17.60
N ILE A 69 -8.67 -0.50 -17.24
CA ILE A 69 -7.90 -1.69 -17.63
C ILE A 69 -8.05 -2.79 -16.57
N HIS A 70 -7.98 -2.41 -15.29
CA HIS A 70 -8.01 -3.31 -14.14
C HIS A 70 -9.36 -3.28 -13.41
N TYR A 71 -10.44 -3.61 -14.12
CA TYR A 71 -11.84 -3.44 -13.67
C TYR A 71 -12.24 -4.14 -12.35
N THR A 72 -11.45 -5.11 -11.88
CA THR A 72 -11.66 -5.76 -10.57
C THR A 72 -11.06 -4.96 -9.40
N ARG A 73 -10.25 -3.93 -9.67
CA ARG A 73 -9.52 -3.12 -8.69
C ARG A 73 -9.99 -1.67 -8.76
N LYS A 74 -11.26 -1.45 -8.45
CA LYS A 74 -11.88 -0.13 -8.53
C LYS A 74 -11.20 0.84 -7.55
N ASN A 75 -10.91 2.04 -8.02
CA ASN A 75 -10.31 3.05 -7.16
C ASN A 75 -11.21 3.47 -6.00
N THR A 76 -12.53 3.31 -6.13
CA THR A 76 -13.48 3.49 -5.02
C THR A 76 -13.27 2.49 -3.88
N ASP A 77 -12.98 1.23 -4.21
CA ASP A 77 -12.72 0.19 -3.20
C ASP A 77 -11.35 0.42 -2.55
N ILE A 78 -10.36 0.85 -3.35
CA ILE A 78 -9.02 1.23 -2.87
C ILE A 78 -9.11 2.42 -1.92
N GLN A 79 -9.91 3.44 -2.24
CA GLN A 79 -10.13 4.60 -1.37
C GLN A 79 -10.75 4.19 -0.04
N GLU A 80 -11.74 3.29 -0.04
CA GLU A 80 -12.35 2.79 1.20
C GLU A 80 -11.37 1.94 2.02
N ILE A 81 -10.54 1.13 1.37
CA ILE A 81 -9.45 0.40 2.04
C ILE A 81 -8.48 1.39 2.66
N ASN A 82 -8.04 2.40 1.92
CA ASN A 82 -7.10 3.42 2.40
C ASN A 82 -7.63 4.17 3.62
N ARG A 83 -8.93 4.52 3.62
CA ARG A 83 -9.62 5.13 4.75
C ARG A 83 -9.58 4.23 5.99
N GLN A 84 -9.90 2.94 5.85
CA GLN A 84 -9.84 1.99 6.96
C GLN A 84 -8.40 1.73 7.44
N LEU A 85 -7.42 1.73 6.54
CA LEU A 85 -6.00 1.59 6.90
C LEU A 85 -5.51 2.80 7.71
N GLU A 86 -5.93 4.01 7.35
CA GLU A 86 -5.63 5.23 8.11
C GLU A 86 -6.23 5.17 9.53
N GLU A 87 -7.48 4.74 9.65
CA GLU A 87 -8.14 4.54 10.95
C GLU A 87 -7.40 3.50 11.80
N ILE A 88 -7.04 2.36 11.21
CA ILE A 88 -6.28 1.30 11.90
C ILE A 88 -4.91 1.80 12.35
N ALA A 89 -4.20 2.56 11.50
CA ALA A 89 -2.92 3.13 11.85
C ALA A 89 -3.05 4.08 13.06
N LYS A 90 -4.05 4.96 13.02
CA LYS A 90 -4.36 5.89 14.11
C LYS A 90 -4.68 5.15 15.42
N ASP A 91 -5.55 4.15 15.37
CA ASP A 91 -5.98 3.39 16.55
C ASP A 91 -4.83 2.61 17.20
N LYS A 92 -3.85 2.18 16.39
CA LYS A 92 -2.65 1.47 16.85
C LYS A 92 -1.46 2.39 17.15
N GLY A 93 -1.61 3.71 16.98
CA GLY A 93 -0.51 4.67 17.16
C GLY A 93 0.62 4.51 16.13
N LEU A 94 0.32 3.96 14.95
CA LEU A 94 1.25 3.80 13.83
C LEU A 94 1.21 5.03 12.91
N VAL A 95 2.29 5.22 12.15
CA VAL A 95 2.34 6.27 11.12
C VAL A 95 1.60 5.80 9.87
N TYR A 96 0.71 6.64 9.36
CA TYR A 96 0.10 6.48 8.04
C TYR A 96 0.81 7.37 7.01
N ILE A 97 1.16 6.80 5.85
CA ILE A 97 1.80 7.48 4.73
C ILE A 97 0.84 7.47 3.54
N ASP A 98 0.27 8.65 3.23
CA ASP A 98 -0.56 8.82 2.04
C ASP A 98 0.31 8.93 0.78
N LEU A 99 0.42 7.80 0.07
CA LEU A 99 1.03 7.74 -1.25
C LEU A 99 -0.01 7.94 -2.35
N TYR A 100 -1.25 7.51 -2.14
CA TYR A 100 -2.33 7.52 -3.12
C TYR A 100 -2.49 8.91 -3.76
N SER A 101 -2.50 9.95 -2.93
CA SER A 101 -2.63 11.34 -3.37
C SER A 101 -1.53 11.81 -4.33
N ALA A 102 -0.34 11.21 -4.29
CA ALA A 102 0.76 11.56 -5.18
C ALA A 102 0.70 10.84 -6.53
N PHE A 103 -0.02 9.70 -6.61
CA PHE A 103 -0.10 8.86 -7.80
C PHE A 103 -1.43 8.99 -8.55
N VAL A 104 -2.45 9.61 -7.95
CA VAL A 104 -3.78 9.73 -8.52
C VAL A 104 -3.91 10.98 -9.41
N THR A 105 -4.60 10.83 -10.55
CA THR A 105 -5.02 11.94 -11.41
C THR A 105 -6.33 12.57 -10.91
N PRO A 106 -6.72 13.77 -11.37
CA PRO A 106 -8.02 14.35 -11.04
C PRO A 106 -9.23 13.45 -11.37
N ASP A 107 -9.09 12.59 -12.39
CA ASP A 107 -10.11 11.63 -12.80
C ASP A 107 -10.13 10.33 -11.97
N ASN A 108 -9.47 10.30 -10.80
CA ASN A 108 -9.41 9.16 -9.90
C ASN A 108 -8.77 7.90 -10.53
N LYS A 109 -7.64 8.08 -11.22
CA LYS A 109 -6.88 7.01 -11.90
C LYS A 109 -5.40 7.06 -11.59
N LEU A 110 -4.68 5.96 -11.77
CA LEU A 110 -3.23 5.97 -11.71
C LEU A 110 -2.66 6.85 -12.81
N ASN A 111 -1.79 7.80 -12.45
CA ASN A 111 -1.05 8.57 -13.43
C ASN A 111 -0.10 7.66 -14.23
N LEU A 112 -0.37 7.53 -15.52
CA LEU A 112 0.38 6.65 -16.42
C LEU A 112 1.83 7.11 -16.64
N ASP A 113 2.18 8.36 -16.35
CA ASP A 113 3.58 8.82 -16.33
C ASP A 113 4.41 8.04 -15.29
N TYR A 114 3.76 7.47 -14.28
CA TYR A 114 4.39 6.68 -13.21
C TYR A 114 4.16 5.16 -13.36
N SER A 115 3.46 4.70 -14.40
CA SER A 115 3.10 3.29 -14.57
C SER A 115 3.63 2.69 -15.87
N ILE A 116 3.71 1.36 -15.91
CA ILE A 116 4.02 0.58 -17.12
C ILE A 116 2.73 0.12 -17.80
N ASP A 117 1.73 -0.30 -17.01
CA ASP A 117 0.54 -1.01 -17.48
C ASP A 117 -0.75 -0.59 -16.75
N GLY A 118 -0.72 0.53 -16.04
CA GLY A 118 -1.84 1.01 -15.23
C GLY A 118 -1.99 0.29 -13.89
N LEU A 119 -1.00 -0.51 -13.48
CA LEU A 119 -0.96 -1.17 -12.16
C LEU A 119 0.44 -1.07 -11.55
N HIS A 120 1.46 -1.52 -12.29
CA HIS A 120 2.83 -1.56 -11.82
C HIS A 120 3.53 -0.21 -12.06
N LEU A 121 4.31 0.23 -11.09
CA LEU A 121 5.10 1.45 -11.22
C LEU A 121 6.26 1.27 -12.22
N ASN A 122 6.57 2.33 -12.95
CA ASN A 122 7.78 2.43 -13.75
C ASN A 122 8.93 3.05 -12.92
N GLY A 123 10.09 3.28 -13.54
CA GLY A 123 11.26 3.86 -12.84
C GLY A 123 11.00 5.24 -12.24
N ALA A 124 10.22 6.10 -12.91
CA ALA A 124 9.82 7.39 -12.37
C ALA A 124 8.87 7.24 -11.18
N GLY A 125 7.92 6.30 -11.27
CA GLY A 125 7.02 5.97 -10.17
C GLY A 125 7.76 5.48 -8.92
N TYR A 126 8.73 4.57 -9.06
CA TYR A 126 9.54 4.12 -7.92
C TYR A 126 10.40 5.25 -7.33
N LYS A 127 10.93 6.15 -8.16
CA LYS A 127 11.69 7.29 -7.67
C LYS A 127 10.82 8.18 -6.78
N LEU A 128 9.62 8.54 -7.24
CA LEU A 128 8.66 9.32 -6.45
C LEU A 128 8.27 8.57 -5.17
N TRP A 129 7.99 7.27 -5.27
CA TRP A 129 7.64 6.45 -4.11
C TRP A 129 8.72 6.48 -3.03
N VAL A 130 9.99 6.28 -3.41
CA VAL A 130 11.12 6.36 -2.48
C VAL A 130 11.23 7.74 -1.86
N GLU A 131 11.13 8.81 -2.66
CA GLU A 131 11.19 10.19 -2.16
C GLU A 131 10.12 10.47 -1.09
N LEU A 132 8.90 9.97 -1.29
CA LEU A 132 7.78 10.14 -0.35
C LEU A 132 7.98 9.37 0.96
N ILE A 133 8.53 8.15 0.92
CA ILE A 133 8.74 7.37 2.14
C ILE A 133 10.01 7.79 2.88
N TYR A 134 11.00 8.37 2.19
CA TYR A 134 12.31 8.69 2.76
C TYR A 134 12.22 9.68 3.92
N SER A 135 11.23 10.58 3.95
CA SER A 135 11.03 11.52 5.06
C SER A 135 10.59 10.85 6.37
N PHE A 136 10.23 9.56 6.33
CA PHE A 136 9.80 8.78 7.48
C PHE A 136 10.87 7.80 7.98
N LEU A 137 11.99 7.68 7.25
CA LEU A 137 13.15 6.82 7.54
C LEU A 137 14.20 7.58 8.36
#